data_AF-A0A7W7IUX4-F1
#
_entry.id   AF-A0A7W7IUX4-F1
#
_cell.length_a   1.000
_cell.length_b   1.000
_cell.length_c   1.000
_cell.angle_alpha   90.00
_cell.angle_beta   90.00
_cell.angle_gamma   90.00
#
_symmetry.space_group_name_H-M   'P 1'
#
loop_
_entity.id
_entity.type
_entity.pdbx_description
1 polymer ?
#
loop_
_entity_poly.entity_id
_entity_poly.type
_entity_poly.pdbx_seq_one_letter_code
_entity_poly.pdbx_strand_id
1 'polypeptide(L)'
;MKKTLLLFLLLPFFGFAQQLSGDYVISSANPLANFRTLALAVDQINTRGVSGPVRFLLDEDQNLTSLLSINIIANTSTTNTFTIKPNTGKNITITTTMASPSTGIPAVIRFNGTNNVIIDGSNSTLNTKI
;
A
#
# COMPACT_ATOMS: atom_id res chain seq x y z
N MET A 1 57.83 6.43 -4.01
CA MET A 1 56.73 5.55 -4.46
C MET A 1 55.52 5.78 -3.56
N LYS A 2 54.58 6.63 -3.98
CA LYS A 2 53.37 6.98 -3.20
C LYS A 2 52.29 5.95 -3.51
N LYS A 3 52.10 4.97 -2.63
CA LYS A 3 50.95 4.05 -2.68
C LYS A 3 49.87 4.62 -1.77
N THR A 4 49.02 5.49 -2.31
CA THR A 4 47.82 5.92 -1.60
C THR A 4 46.83 4.77 -1.64
N LEU A 5 46.69 4.09 -0.50
CA LEU A 5 45.72 3.01 -0.31
C LEU A 5 44.32 3.62 -0.22
N LEU A 6 43.52 3.43 -1.27
CA LEU A 6 42.11 3.85 -1.31
C LEU A 6 41.27 2.78 -0.59
N LEU A 7 41.13 2.90 0.72
CA LEU A 7 40.24 2.04 1.52
C LEU A 7 38.83 2.64 1.51
N PHE A 8 38.05 2.37 0.46
CA PHE A 8 36.61 2.67 0.41
C PHE A 8 35.86 1.64 1.28
N LEU A 9 35.79 1.94 2.58
CA LEU A 9 34.64 1.74 3.47
C LEU A 9 33.64 0.64 3.07
N LEU A 10 33.91 -0.59 3.52
CA LEU A 10 32.91 -1.67 3.69
C LEU A 10 31.95 -1.30 4.84
N LEU A 11 31.06 -0.33 4.63
CA LEU A 11 29.91 -0.16 5.51
C LEU A 11 28.87 -1.22 5.14
N PRO A 12 28.43 -2.09 6.07
CA PRO A 12 27.27 -2.92 5.81
C PRO A 12 26.10 -1.98 5.53
N PHE A 13 25.58 -2.04 4.32
CA PHE A 13 24.39 -1.31 3.92
C PHE A 13 23.21 -1.95 4.65
N PHE A 14 22.97 -1.55 5.90
CA PHE A 14 21.72 -1.84 6.58
C PHE A 14 20.65 -1.08 5.82
N GLY A 15 20.02 -1.75 4.86
CA GLY A 15 18.86 -1.24 4.16
C GLY A 15 17.71 -1.12 5.16
N PHE A 16 17.57 0.04 5.79
CA PHE A 16 16.35 0.36 6.53
C PHE A 16 15.19 0.30 5.54
N ALA A 17 14.12 -0.41 5.91
CA ALA A 17 12.92 -0.46 5.08
C ALA A 17 12.34 0.96 4.97
N GLN A 18 12.50 1.60 3.81
CA GLN A 18 12.01 2.94 3.57
C GLN A 18 10.48 2.97 3.69
N GLN A 19 9.96 3.97 4.43
CA GLN A 19 8.53 4.25 4.55
C GLN A 19 7.96 4.71 3.22
N LEU A 20 6.67 4.46 3.00
CA LEU A 20 6.00 4.79 1.74
C LEU A 20 5.60 6.26 1.67
N SER A 21 5.69 6.84 0.48
CA SER A 21 5.17 8.18 0.16
C SER A 21 4.85 8.24 -1.34
N GLY A 22 3.78 8.93 -1.71
CA GLY A 22 3.35 9.11 -3.10
C GLY A 22 2.38 8.04 -3.60
N ASP A 23 2.32 7.93 -4.93
CA ASP A 23 1.35 7.07 -5.63
C ASP A 23 1.96 5.73 -6.01
N TYR A 24 1.18 4.66 -5.82
CA TYR A 24 1.53 3.31 -6.21
C TYR A 24 0.40 2.71 -7.03
N VAL A 25 0.70 2.40 -8.29
CA VAL A 25 -0.25 1.74 -9.20
C VAL A 25 -0.35 0.26 -8.82
N ILE A 26 -1.57 -0.21 -8.57
CA ILE A 26 -1.85 -1.61 -8.27
C ILE A 26 -2.32 -2.29 -9.55
N SER A 27 -1.45 -3.09 -10.15
CA SER A 27 -1.65 -3.79 -11.42
C SER A 27 -0.77 -5.03 -11.47
N SER A 28 -1.28 -6.14 -12.00
CA SER A 28 -0.51 -7.38 -12.17
C SER A 28 0.81 -7.20 -12.94
N ALA A 29 0.89 -6.19 -13.81
CA ALA A 29 2.06 -5.85 -14.60
C ALA A 29 3.09 -4.95 -13.88
N ASN A 30 2.85 -4.55 -12.62
CA ASN A 30 3.76 -3.64 -11.91
C ASN A 30 5.17 -4.27 -11.77
N PRO A 31 6.26 -3.54 -12.14
CA PRO A 31 7.63 -4.04 -12.01
C PRO A 31 8.04 -4.29 -10.56
N LEU A 32 7.45 -3.55 -9.62
CA LEU A 32 7.62 -3.78 -8.19
C LEU A 32 6.60 -4.83 -7.74
N ALA A 33 7.09 -6.05 -7.47
CA ALA A 33 6.26 -7.20 -7.11
C ALA A 33 5.27 -6.92 -5.97
N ASN A 34 5.68 -6.10 -5.00
CA ASN A 34 4.88 -5.74 -3.85
C ASN A 34 3.64 -4.87 -4.16
N PHE A 35 3.54 -4.31 -5.38
CA PHE A 35 2.40 -3.50 -5.81
C PHE A 35 1.63 -4.17 -6.95
N ARG A 36 1.79 -5.49 -7.13
CA ARG A 36 1.05 -6.24 -8.15
C ARG A 36 -0.40 -6.53 -7.78
N THR A 37 -0.68 -6.61 -6.47
CA THR A 37 -2.04 -6.83 -5.95
C THR A 37 -2.26 -5.93 -4.73
N LEU A 38 -3.52 -5.66 -4.42
CA LEU A 38 -3.90 -4.86 -3.27
C LEU A 38 -3.48 -5.53 -1.95
N ALA A 39 -3.55 -6.87 -1.88
CA ALA A 39 -3.10 -7.62 -0.72
C ALA A 39 -1.59 -7.40 -0.45
N LEU A 40 -0.74 -7.56 -1.48
CA LEU A 40 0.70 -7.34 -1.35
C LEU A 40 1.04 -5.89 -0.98
N ALA A 41 0.31 -4.93 -1.54
CA ALA A 41 0.51 -3.51 -1.26
C ALA A 41 0.10 -3.16 0.18
N VAL A 42 -1.00 -3.74 0.68
CA VAL A 42 -1.42 -3.57 2.08
C VAL A 42 -0.41 -4.19 3.04
N ASP A 43 0.19 -5.33 2.71
CA ASP A 43 1.29 -5.90 3.51
C ASP A 43 2.50 -4.95 3.59
N GLN A 44 2.82 -4.25 2.49
CA GLN A 44 3.90 -3.25 2.51
C GLN A 44 3.58 -2.08 3.43
N ILE A 45 2.40 -1.46 3.31
CA ILE A 45 2.10 -0.27 4.11
C ILE A 45 1.93 -0.61 5.60
N ASN A 46 1.38 -1.79 5.90
CA ASN A 46 1.32 -2.33 7.26
C ASN A 46 2.73 -2.47 7.88
N THR A 47 3.73 -2.86 7.08
CA THR A 47 5.10 -3.12 7.56
C THR A 47 5.94 -1.84 7.60
N ARG A 48 5.81 -0.96 6.60
CA ARG A 48 6.71 0.17 6.38
C ARG A 48 6.18 1.48 6.97
N GLY A 49 4.88 1.63 7.15
CA GLY A 49 4.27 2.91 7.47
C GLY A 49 4.42 3.92 6.33
N VAL A 50 4.17 5.19 6.67
CA VAL A 50 4.19 6.30 5.71
C VAL A 50 5.18 7.41 6.12
N SER A 51 5.81 8.06 5.14
CA SER A 51 6.59 9.29 5.32
C SER A 51 5.97 10.51 4.64
N GLY A 52 4.85 10.31 3.95
CA GLY A 52 4.02 11.33 3.31
C GLY A 52 2.65 10.74 2.96
N PRO A 53 1.76 11.48 2.29
CA PRO A 53 0.52 10.93 1.76
C PRO A 53 0.80 9.73 0.83
N VAL A 54 0.08 8.63 0.99
CA VAL A 54 0.19 7.44 0.15
C VAL A 54 -1.14 7.19 -0.55
N ARG A 55 -1.09 6.95 -1.86
CA ARG A 55 -2.26 6.55 -2.66
C ARG A 55 -1.99 5.24 -3.37
N PHE A 56 -2.81 4.23 -3.11
CA PHE A 56 -2.89 3.03 -3.93
C PHE A 56 -3.93 3.25 -5.01
N LEU A 57 -3.47 3.28 -6.27
CA LEU A 57 -4.27 3.52 -7.46
C LEU A 57 -4.58 2.18 -8.13
N LEU A 58 -5.80 1.68 -7.96
CA LEU A 58 -6.21 0.38 -8.49
C LEU A 58 -6.43 0.47 -10.01
N ASP A 59 -5.60 -0.21 -10.79
CA ASP A 59 -5.71 -0.18 -12.26
C ASP A 59 -6.46 -1.38 -12.85
N GLU A 60 -6.68 -2.40 -12.01
CA GLU A 60 -7.32 -3.69 -12.32
C GLU A 60 -8.20 -4.15 -11.15
N ASP A 61 -9.23 -4.95 -11.45
CA ASP A 61 -10.05 -5.61 -10.43
C ASP A 61 -9.19 -6.42 -9.45
N GLN A 62 -9.60 -6.46 -8.18
CA GLN A 62 -8.85 -7.13 -7.12
C GLN A 62 -9.65 -8.32 -6.59
N ASN A 63 -9.08 -9.52 -6.70
CA ASN A 63 -9.65 -10.73 -6.14
C ASN A 63 -8.87 -11.16 -4.89
N LEU A 64 -9.51 -11.02 -3.72
CA LEU A 64 -8.94 -11.32 -2.43
C LEU A 64 -9.28 -12.76 -2.01
N THR A 65 -8.25 -13.56 -1.77
CA THR A 65 -8.40 -14.94 -1.26
C THR A 65 -8.60 -15.01 0.25
N SER A 66 -8.45 -13.88 0.95
CA SER A 66 -8.57 -13.76 2.40
C SER A 66 -9.00 -12.34 2.80
N LEU A 67 -9.29 -12.15 4.09
CA LEU A 67 -9.62 -10.85 4.67
C LEU A 67 -8.46 -9.85 4.49
N LEU A 68 -8.71 -8.71 3.83
CA LEU A 68 -7.74 -7.63 3.71
C LEU A 68 -7.71 -6.81 5.00
N SER A 69 -6.68 -7.01 5.84
CA SER A 69 -6.53 -6.29 7.10
C SER A 69 -5.58 -5.11 6.96
N ILE A 70 -6.11 -3.90 7.15
CA ILE A 70 -5.33 -2.67 7.25
C ILE A 70 -5.08 -2.44 8.74
N ASN A 71 -3.87 -2.77 9.19
CA ASN A 71 -3.46 -2.68 10.60
C ASN A 71 -3.04 -1.25 10.94
N ILE A 72 -2.58 -1.04 12.17
CA ILE A 72 -1.95 0.22 12.57
C ILE A 72 -0.81 0.54 11.58
N ILE A 73 -0.97 1.64 10.83
CA ILE A 73 0.06 2.13 9.92
C ILE A 73 0.85 3.22 10.64
N ALA A 74 2.15 3.00 10.81
CA ALA A 74 3.03 3.97 11.46
C ALA A 74 3.04 5.31 10.72
N ASN A 75 3.03 6.40 11.49
CA ASN A 75 3.14 7.80 11.01
C ASN A 75 1.98 8.32 10.15
N THR A 76 0.82 7.67 10.17
CA THR A 76 -0.38 8.25 9.56
C THR A 76 -0.87 9.47 10.35
N SER A 77 -1.36 10.47 9.63
CA SER A 77 -1.93 11.70 10.22
C SER A 77 -2.94 12.33 9.27
N THR A 78 -3.55 13.45 9.67
CA THR A 78 -4.40 14.24 8.78
C THR A 78 -3.66 14.79 7.56
N THR A 79 -2.33 14.87 7.61
CA THR A 79 -1.46 15.23 6.49
C THR A 79 -0.94 13.98 5.76
N ASN A 80 -0.50 12.96 6.50
CA ASN A 80 0.04 11.72 5.94
C ASN A 80 -1.06 10.66 5.90
N THR A 81 -1.99 10.81 4.96
CA THR A 81 -3.12 9.90 4.79
C THR A 81 -2.73 8.67 3.97
N PHE A 82 -3.47 7.58 4.17
CA PHE A 82 -3.42 6.42 3.28
C PHE A 82 -4.73 6.33 2.50
N THR A 83 -4.67 6.41 1.18
CA THR A 83 -5.85 6.34 0.31
C THR A 83 -5.80 5.09 -0.56
N ILE A 84 -6.91 4.37 -0.66
CA ILE A 84 -7.14 3.34 -1.68
C ILE A 84 -8.23 3.86 -2.60
N LYS A 85 -7.95 3.92 -3.90
CA LYS A 85 -8.93 4.38 -4.89
C LYS A 85 -8.72 3.79 -6.28
N PRO A 86 -9.74 3.75 -7.15
CA PRO A 86 -9.54 3.48 -8.56
C PRO A 86 -8.54 4.45 -9.18
N ASN A 87 -7.72 3.93 -10.11
CA ASN A 87 -6.96 4.78 -11.01
C ASN A 87 -7.92 5.55 -11.95
N THR A 88 -7.44 6.65 -12.53
CA THR A 88 -8.28 7.51 -13.37
C THR A 88 -8.90 6.74 -14.53
N GLY A 89 -10.22 6.84 -14.68
CA GLY A 89 -10.98 6.16 -15.74
C GLY A 89 -11.15 4.66 -15.55
N LYS A 90 -10.74 4.08 -14.41
CA LYS A 90 -10.93 2.67 -14.11
C LYS A 90 -12.18 2.45 -13.26
N ASN A 91 -13.00 1.49 -13.66
CA ASN A 91 -14.07 0.96 -12.82
C ASN A 91 -13.53 -0.29 -12.16
N ILE A 92 -13.44 -0.29 -10.83
CA ILE A 92 -12.75 -1.33 -10.08
C ILE A 92 -13.73 -2.03 -9.14
N THR A 93 -13.70 -3.35 -9.18
CA THR A 93 -14.37 -4.22 -8.21
C THR A 93 -13.33 -4.89 -7.32
N ILE A 94 -13.58 -4.87 -6.01
CA ILE A 94 -12.83 -5.67 -5.04
C ILE A 94 -13.74 -6.81 -4.60
N THR A 95 -13.43 -8.03 -5.04
CA THR A 95 -14.18 -9.24 -4.70
C THR A 95 -13.40 -10.08 -3.69
N THR A 96 -14.10 -10.86 -2.89
CA THR A 96 -13.47 -11.89 -2.05
C THR A 96 -14.24 -13.19 -2.10
N THR A 97 -13.52 -14.31 -2.15
CA THR A 97 -14.07 -15.65 -1.97
C THR A 97 -13.62 -16.15 -0.60
N MET A 98 -14.36 -15.79 0.46
CA MET A 98 -13.96 -16.15 1.82
C MET A 98 -13.97 -17.68 2.01
N ALA A 99 -12.79 -18.29 2.16
CA ALA A 99 -12.64 -19.62 2.72
C ALA A 99 -12.42 -19.48 4.23
N SER A 100 -13.53 -19.38 5.00
CA SER A 100 -13.55 -19.28 6.47
C SER A 100 -13.16 -17.91 7.08
N PRO A 101 -14.06 -17.21 7.81
CA PRO A 101 -13.67 -16.03 8.58
C PRO A 101 -12.90 -16.51 9.82
N SER A 102 -11.58 -16.34 9.86
CA SER A 102 -10.77 -16.59 11.06
C SER A 102 -11.21 -15.75 12.28
N THR A 103 -12.09 -14.77 12.08
CA THR A 103 -12.62 -13.85 13.09
C THR A 103 -14.13 -13.97 13.31
N GLY A 104 -14.82 -14.91 12.64
CA GLY A 104 -16.28 -15.08 12.75
C GLY A 104 -17.15 -13.96 12.16
N ILE A 105 -16.54 -12.90 11.62
CA ILE A 105 -17.23 -11.75 11.00
C ILE A 105 -16.86 -11.71 9.52
N PRO A 106 -17.82 -11.83 8.58
CA PRO A 106 -17.55 -11.72 7.16
C PRO A 106 -17.27 -10.25 6.80
N ALA A 107 -16.06 -9.97 6.32
CA ALA A 107 -15.67 -8.66 5.82
C ALA A 107 -14.68 -8.81 4.66
N VAL A 108 -14.74 -7.89 3.70
CA VAL A 108 -13.76 -7.81 2.61
C VAL A 108 -12.51 -7.08 3.09
N ILE A 109 -12.72 -5.93 3.75
CA ILE A 109 -11.69 -5.04 4.28
C ILE A 109 -11.95 -4.82 5.76
N ARG A 110 -10.92 -4.98 6.60
CA ARG A 110 -10.98 -4.69 8.03
C ARG A 110 -9.96 -3.60 8.37
N PHE A 111 -10.44 -2.56 9.05
CA PHE A 111 -9.59 -1.57 9.71
C PHE A 111 -9.29 -2.04 11.13
N ASN A 112 -8.04 -2.42 11.41
CA ASN A 112 -7.62 -2.99 12.67
C ASN A 112 -6.73 -1.99 13.45
N GLY A 113 -7.37 -1.11 14.22
CA GLY A 113 -6.70 -0.10 15.04
C GLY A 113 -6.07 1.06 14.26
N THR A 114 -6.31 1.15 12.96
CA THR A 114 -5.70 2.16 12.07
C THR A 114 -6.52 3.44 12.00
N ASN A 115 -5.87 4.55 11.59
CA ASN A 115 -6.47 5.88 11.45
C ASN A 115 -5.99 6.55 10.16
N ASN A 116 -6.67 7.62 9.73
CA ASN A 116 -6.35 8.42 8.53
C ASN A 116 -6.28 7.61 7.23
N VAL A 117 -7.13 6.57 7.14
CA VAL A 117 -7.31 5.76 5.95
C VAL A 117 -8.56 6.24 5.19
N ILE A 118 -8.44 6.37 3.87
CA ILE A 118 -9.47 6.86 2.97
C ILE A 118 -9.75 5.77 1.94
N ILE A 119 -11.00 5.33 1.87
CA ILE A 119 -11.51 4.54 0.73
C ILE A 119 -12.27 5.49 -0.16
N ASP A 120 -11.75 5.73 -1.36
CA ASP A 120 -12.34 6.65 -2.32
C ASP A 120 -12.77 5.88 -3.57
N GLY A 121 -14.08 5.82 -3.82
CA GLY A 121 -14.66 5.16 -4.99
C GLY A 121 -14.58 5.99 -6.28
N SER A 122 -14.10 7.24 -6.22
CA SER A 122 -13.98 8.10 -7.40
C SER A 122 -12.82 7.66 -8.30
N ASN A 123 -13.14 7.45 -9.56
CA ASN A 123 -12.17 7.25 -10.64
C ASN A 123 -11.88 8.54 -11.43
N SER A 124 -12.24 9.70 -10.87
CA SER A 124 -11.97 11.02 -11.44
C SER A 124 -10.75 11.67 -10.77
N THR A 125 -10.08 12.55 -11.51
CA THR A 125 -9.06 13.47 -10.98
C THR A 125 -9.69 14.63 -10.22
N LEU A 126 -10.97 14.91 -10.48
CA LEU A 126 -11.78 15.84 -9.73
C LEU A 126 -12.24 15.07 -8.49
N ASN A 127 -11.79 15.50 -7.31
CA ASN A 127 -12.20 14.96 -6.01
C ASN A 127 -13.68 15.29 -5.73
N THR A 128 -14.59 14.81 -6.55
CA THR A 128 -16.02 14.86 -6.29
C THR A 128 -16.31 13.82 -5.22
N LYS A 129 -16.16 14.23 -3.96
CA LYS A 129 -16.75 13.53 -2.84
C LYS A 129 -18.26 13.59 -3.06
N ILE A 130 -18.88 12.46 -3.36
CA ILE A 130 -20.33 12.31 -3.30
C ILE A 130 -20.73 12.28 -1.84
#